data_AF-Q07821-F1
#
_entry.id   AF-Q07821-F1
#
_cell.length_a   1.000
_cell.length_b   1.000
_cell.length_c   1.000
_cell.angle_alpha   90.00
_cell.angle_beta   90.00
_cell.angle_gamma   90.00
#
_symmetry.space_group_name_H-M   'P 1'
#
loop_
_entity.id
_entity.type
_entity.pdbx_description
1 polymer ?
#
loop_
_entity_poly.entity_id
_entity_poly.type
_entity_poly.pdbx_seq_one_letter_code
_entity_poly.pdbx_strand_id
1 'polypeptide(L)'
;MINTGRSRNSVLLAHRFLSTGGFWRGGTNGTMSRTINNVNPFKLKFIPKTVPAAADSVSPDSQRPGKKPFKFIVSNQSKSSKASKSPKWSSYAFPSRETIKSHEEAIKKQNKAIDEQIAAAVSKNDCSCTEPPKKRKRKLRPRKALITLSPKAIKHLRALLAQPEPKLIRVSARNRGCSGLTYDLQYITEPGKFDEVVEQDGVKIVIDSKALFSIIGSEMDWIDDKLASKFVFKNPNSKGTCGCGESFMV
;
A
#
# COMPACT_ATOMS: atom_id res chain seq x y z
N MET A 1 41.17 29.95 -36.25
CA MET A 1 40.41 29.12 -37.22
C MET A 1 39.18 28.61 -36.47
N ILE A 2 38.12 29.40 -36.28
CA ILE A 2 37.00 29.84 -37.17
C ILE A 2 35.93 28.74 -37.38
N ASN A 3 34.67 29.16 -37.14
CA ASN A 3 33.33 28.55 -37.32
C ASN A 3 32.80 27.69 -36.16
N THR A 4 31.86 28.09 -35.29
CA THR A 4 30.64 28.96 -35.29
C THR A 4 29.54 28.57 -36.29
N GLY A 5 28.40 28.11 -35.75
CA GLY A 5 27.16 27.85 -36.50
C GLY A 5 25.95 27.64 -35.56
N ARG A 6 25.40 28.76 -35.07
CA ARG A 6 24.19 28.93 -34.25
C ARG A 6 22.99 29.21 -35.17
N SER A 7 21.75 28.86 -34.77
CA SER A 7 20.43 29.49 -35.15
C SER A 7 19.36 28.43 -35.40
N ARG A 8 18.08 28.50 -34.98
CA ARG A 8 17.26 29.47 -34.23
C ARG A 8 15.96 28.74 -33.82
N ASN A 9 15.43 29.09 -32.64
CA ASN A 9 14.05 28.85 -32.23
C ASN A 9 13.08 29.71 -33.06
N SER A 10 11.88 29.20 -33.35
CA SER A 10 10.71 30.03 -33.70
C SER A 10 9.49 29.61 -32.88
N VAL A 11 8.93 30.62 -32.23
CA VAL A 11 7.72 30.66 -31.42
C VAL A 11 6.49 30.81 -32.34
N LEU A 12 5.31 30.48 -31.80
CA LEU A 12 3.94 30.98 -32.13
C LEU A 12 3.00 29.87 -32.59
N LEU A 13 1.95 29.55 -31.80
CA LEU A 13 0.62 30.16 -31.96
C LEU A 13 -0.35 29.57 -30.91
N ALA A 14 -0.98 30.44 -30.14
CA ALA A 14 -2.08 30.12 -29.24
C ALA A 14 -3.41 30.41 -29.95
N HIS A 15 -4.39 29.51 -29.85
CA HIS A 15 -5.79 29.83 -30.14
C HIS A 15 -6.71 29.29 -29.04
N ARG A 16 -7.53 30.23 -28.54
CA ARG A 16 -8.63 30.10 -27.58
C ARG A 16 -9.74 29.21 -28.12
N PHE A 17 -10.41 28.46 -27.23
CA PHE A 17 -11.82 28.11 -27.38
C PHE A 17 -12.54 28.33 -26.04
N LEU A 18 -13.54 29.22 -26.08
CA LEU A 18 -14.54 29.46 -25.03
C LEU A 18 -15.55 28.29 -25.04
N SER A 19 -16.10 27.89 -23.88
CA SER A 19 -17.55 27.83 -23.68
C SER A 19 -17.94 27.36 -22.26
N THR A 20 -18.70 28.22 -21.56
CA THR A 20 -19.91 27.94 -20.72
C THR A 20 -19.91 26.66 -19.86
N GLY A 21 -19.93 26.72 -18.53
CA GLY A 21 -20.98 27.34 -17.71
C GLY A 21 -21.92 26.23 -17.18
N GLY A 22 -21.93 26.00 -15.86
CA GLY A 22 -22.72 24.89 -15.27
C GLY A 22 -22.69 24.85 -13.75
N PHE A 23 -23.32 25.86 -13.16
CA PHE A 23 -23.58 26.09 -11.74
C PHE A 23 -24.80 25.27 -11.28
N TRP A 24 -24.67 24.41 -10.26
CA TRP A 24 -25.81 23.94 -9.47
C TRP A 24 -25.44 23.86 -7.99
N ARG A 25 -26.31 24.44 -7.18
CA ARG A 25 -26.19 24.71 -5.75
C ARG A 25 -27.45 24.15 -5.07
N GLY A 26 -27.28 23.37 -4.00
CA GLY A 26 -28.21 23.29 -2.86
C GLY A 26 -29.45 22.37 -2.95
N GLY A 27 -29.78 21.73 -1.81
CA GLY A 27 -31.06 21.06 -1.52
C GLY A 27 -30.88 19.68 -0.85
N THR A 28 -30.57 19.62 0.45
CA THR A 28 -31.48 19.37 1.61
C THR A 28 -32.20 18.02 1.66
N ASN A 29 -31.84 17.24 2.69
CA ASN A 29 -32.66 16.44 3.62
C ASN A 29 -33.67 15.41 3.07
N GLY A 30 -33.47 14.14 3.44
CA GLY A 30 -34.48 13.09 3.24
C GLY A 30 -34.10 11.74 3.87
N THR A 31 -34.38 11.61 5.16
CA THR A 31 -35.02 10.45 5.82
C THR A 31 -34.71 9.00 5.37
N MET A 32 -34.10 8.27 6.31
CA MET A 32 -34.49 6.93 6.81
C MET A 32 -35.00 5.89 5.80
N SER A 33 -34.24 4.79 5.65
CA SER A 33 -34.68 3.45 6.08
C SER A 33 -33.55 2.44 5.95
N ARG A 34 -33.14 1.88 7.10
CA ARG A 34 -32.31 0.67 7.17
C ARG A 34 -33.26 -0.52 7.10
N THR A 35 -33.15 -1.33 6.05
CA THR A 35 -33.76 -2.66 6.00
C THR A 35 -32.63 -3.68 6.08
N ILE A 36 -32.43 -4.22 7.29
CA ILE A 36 -31.58 -5.38 7.54
C ILE A 36 -32.46 -6.59 7.27
N ASN A 37 -32.26 -7.24 6.11
CA ASN A 37 -32.80 -8.57 5.87
C ASN A 37 -31.80 -9.61 6.34
N ASN A 38 -32.21 -10.28 7.41
CA ASN A 38 -31.67 -11.49 7.99
C ASN A 38 -31.91 -12.70 7.06
N VAL A 39 -31.27 -13.81 7.41
CA VAL A 39 -31.46 -15.20 6.97
C VAL A 39 -30.46 -15.70 5.91
N ASN A 40 -29.38 -16.31 6.39
CA ASN A 40 -29.07 -17.70 6.00
C ASN A 40 -28.12 -18.38 7.00
N PRO A 41 -28.59 -19.38 7.77
CA PRO A 41 -27.72 -20.25 8.55
C PRO A 41 -27.92 -21.71 8.12
N PHE A 42 -27.17 -22.21 7.13
CA PHE A 42 -27.11 -23.64 6.81
C PHE A 42 -25.81 -24.03 6.11
N LYS A 43 -24.88 -24.64 6.85
CA LYS A 43 -24.34 -26.01 6.60
C LYS A 43 -23.02 -26.22 7.33
N LEU A 44 -23.12 -26.94 8.44
CA LEU A 44 -22.04 -27.79 8.95
C LEU A 44 -21.80 -28.94 7.97
N LYS A 45 -20.55 -29.16 7.58
CA LYS A 45 -20.03 -30.48 7.21
C LYS A 45 -18.67 -30.68 7.86
N PHE A 46 -18.67 -31.51 8.90
CA PHE A 46 -17.51 -32.13 9.51
C PHE A 46 -16.90 -33.16 8.55
N ILE A 47 -15.57 -33.13 8.40
CA ILE A 47 -14.78 -34.28 7.94
C ILE A 47 -13.48 -34.29 8.78
N PRO A 48 -13.25 -35.32 9.60
CA PRO A 48 -11.89 -35.68 10.00
C PRO A 48 -11.58 -37.16 9.73
N LYS A 49 -10.27 -37.48 9.74
CA LYS A 49 -9.54 -38.76 9.54
C LYS A 49 -8.65 -38.64 8.27
N THR A 50 -7.35 -38.92 8.24
CA THR A 50 -6.50 -39.85 9.02
C THR A 50 -5.00 -39.57 8.74
N VAL A 51 -4.16 -39.84 9.74
CA VAL A 51 -2.67 -39.91 9.82
C VAL A 51 -2.20 -41.24 9.10
N PRO A 52 -0.92 -41.66 8.86
CA PRO A 52 0.29 -41.36 9.65
C PRO A 52 1.72 -41.40 9.02
N ALA A 53 2.68 -41.00 9.86
CA ALA A 53 4.03 -41.54 10.09
C ALA A 53 5.06 -41.71 8.94
N ALA A 54 6.17 -40.97 9.05
CA ALA A 54 7.53 -41.53 8.97
C ALA A 54 8.51 -40.58 9.68
N ALA A 55 9.29 -41.16 10.60
CA ALA A 55 10.37 -40.53 11.34
C ALA A 55 11.66 -40.50 10.48
N ASP A 56 12.59 -39.59 10.79
CA ASP A 56 14.03 -39.88 10.91
C ASP A 56 14.82 -38.63 11.38
N SER A 57 15.16 -38.67 12.67
CA SER A 57 16.45 -38.37 13.34
C SER A 57 17.38 -37.20 12.97
N VAL A 58 18.00 -36.68 14.06
CA VAL A 58 19.31 -35.96 14.20
C VAL A 58 19.24 -34.43 14.05
N SER A 59 19.78 -33.55 14.92
CA SER A 59 20.20 -33.48 16.34
C SER A 59 20.51 -31.97 16.60
N PRO A 60 20.60 -31.50 17.85
CA PRO A 60 20.46 -30.08 18.21
C PRO A 60 21.79 -29.38 18.52
N ASP A 61 21.88 -28.04 18.40
CA ASP A 61 22.65 -27.23 19.35
C ASP A 61 22.41 -25.70 19.27
N SER A 62 22.66 -25.03 20.40
CA SER A 62 22.95 -23.60 20.58
C SER A 62 21.81 -22.55 20.60
N GLN A 63 21.16 -22.48 21.77
CA GLN A 63 20.95 -21.29 22.62
C GLN A 63 21.11 -19.88 21.99
N ARG A 64 20.03 -19.07 22.05
CA ARG A 64 20.13 -17.60 22.21
C ARG A 64 19.12 -17.09 23.26
N PRO A 65 19.56 -16.28 24.23
CA PRO A 65 18.71 -15.77 25.31
C PRO A 65 17.80 -14.62 24.86
N GLY A 66 16.74 -14.43 25.63
CA GLY A 66 15.51 -13.76 25.23
C GLY A 66 15.55 -12.23 25.09
N LYS A 67 14.69 -11.74 24.20
CA LYS A 67 14.25 -10.35 24.15
C LYS A 67 12.97 -10.21 24.96
N LYS A 68 13.03 -9.44 26.06
CA LYS A 68 11.89 -9.10 26.91
C LYS A 68 10.89 -8.23 26.11
N PRO A 69 9.57 -8.50 26.18
CA PRO A 69 8.58 -7.60 25.62
C PRO A 69 8.48 -6.33 26.49
N PHE A 70 8.63 -5.15 25.87
CA PHE A 70 8.27 -3.87 26.50
C PHE A 70 6.74 -3.84 26.69
N LYS A 71 6.27 -3.90 27.94
CA LYS A 71 4.86 -3.75 28.29
C LYS A 71 4.64 -2.32 28.78
N PHE A 72 3.99 -1.49 27.98
CA PHE A 72 3.59 -0.14 28.36
C PHE A 72 2.34 -0.24 29.26
N ILE A 73 2.51 0.07 30.55
CA ILE A 73 1.41 0.13 31.52
C ILE A 73 0.97 1.60 31.61
N VAL A 74 -0.24 1.90 31.15
CA VAL A 74 -0.91 3.18 31.43
C VAL A 74 -1.67 3.04 32.75
N SER A 75 -1.09 3.53 33.83
CA SER A 75 -1.75 3.67 35.13
C SER A 75 -2.46 5.02 35.20
N ASN A 76 -3.78 5.03 35.01
CA ASN A 76 -4.60 6.20 35.31
C ASN A 76 -5.12 6.07 36.76
N GLN A 77 -4.57 6.87 37.67
CA GLN A 77 -5.01 6.94 39.06
C GLN A 77 -6.27 7.78 39.17
N SER A 78 -7.42 7.16 39.46
CA SER A 78 -8.55 7.84 40.07
C SER A 78 -8.66 7.40 41.52
N LYS A 79 -8.39 8.35 42.43
CA LYS A 79 -8.46 8.20 43.87
C LYS A 79 -9.91 7.89 44.29
N SER A 80 -10.13 6.71 44.84
CA SER A 80 -11.34 6.33 45.57
C SER A 80 -11.33 6.92 46.97
N SER A 81 -12.43 7.53 47.41
CA SER A 81 -12.76 7.57 48.84
C SER A 81 -14.27 7.58 49.08
N LYS A 82 -14.66 6.81 50.10
CA LYS A 82 -15.96 6.71 50.80
C LYS A 82 -17.08 5.86 50.16
N ALA A 83 -16.98 4.56 50.49
CA ALA A 83 -17.97 3.79 51.26
C ALA A 83 -19.47 4.13 51.10
N SER A 84 -20.22 3.20 50.51
CA SER A 84 -21.24 2.42 51.26
C SER A 84 -21.96 1.41 50.36
N LYS A 85 -22.07 0.17 50.86
CA LYS A 85 -23.06 -0.86 50.53
C LYS A 85 -23.14 -1.31 49.05
N SER A 86 -22.47 -2.41 48.74
CA SER A 86 -22.64 -3.20 47.50
C SER A 86 -24.11 -3.66 47.35
N PRO A 87 -24.84 -3.25 46.29
CA PRO A 87 -26.19 -3.75 46.05
C PRO A 87 -26.13 -5.21 45.63
N LYS A 88 -26.89 -6.05 46.34
CA LYS A 88 -27.13 -7.46 46.05
C LYS A 88 -27.76 -7.58 44.66
N TRP A 89 -27.03 -8.17 43.71
CA TRP A 89 -27.30 -8.30 42.26
C TRP A 89 -28.63 -8.97 41.85
N SER A 90 -29.56 -9.21 42.78
CA SER A 90 -30.75 -10.05 42.57
C SER A 90 -32.08 -9.31 42.45
N SER A 91 -32.11 -7.98 42.27
CA SER A 91 -33.36 -7.26 41.97
C SER A 91 -33.18 -6.19 40.89
N TYR A 92 -32.73 -6.58 39.71
CA TYR A 92 -32.89 -5.72 38.53
C TYR A 92 -34.35 -5.79 38.06
N ALA A 93 -35.22 -5.02 38.72
CA ALA A 93 -36.49 -4.63 38.12
C ALA A 93 -36.18 -3.68 36.96
N PHE A 94 -36.80 -3.88 35.79
CA PHE A 94 -36.70 -2.93 34.69
C PHE A 94 -37.12 -1.54 35.19
N PRO A 95 -36.29 -0.50 35.02
CA PRO A 95 -36.62 0.84 35.46
C PRO A 95 -37.95 1.27 34.84
N SER A 96 -38.85 1.83 35.65
CA SER A 96 -40.14 2.32 35.16
C SER A 96 -39.92 3.38 34.08
N ARG A 97 -40.87 3.55 33.14
CA ARG A 97 -40.76 4.53 32.05
C ARG A 97 -40.49 5.96 32.56
N GLU A 98 -40.93 6.26 33.78
CA GLU A 98 -40.68 7.53 34.47
C GLU A 98 -39.21 7.70 34.85
N THR A 99 -38.57 6.65 35.40
CA THR A 99 -37.13 6.69 35.73
C THR A 99 -36.26 6.87 34.49
N ILE A 100 -36.61 6.26 33.35
CA ILE A 100 -35.90 6.44 32.08
C ILE A 100 -35.99 7.90 31.60
N LYS A 101 -37.20 8.49 31.62
CA LYS A 101 -37.40 9.90 31.25
C LYS A 101 -36.59 10.84 32.16
N SER A 102 -36.59 10.59 33.47
CA SER A 102 -35.81 11.39 34.42
C SER A 102 -34.29 11.30 34.16
N HIS A 103 -33.81 10.13 33.73
CA HIS A 103 -32.40 9.93 33.38
C HIS A 103 -32.04 10.60 32.06
N GLU A 104 -32.91 10.56 31.05
CA GLU A 104 -32.73 11.30 29.79
C GLU A 104 -32.71 12.81 30.00
N GLU A 105 -33.57 13.33 30.87
CA GLU A 105 -33.59 14.74 31.26
C GLU A 105 -32.32 15.13 32.02
N ALA A 106 -31.82 14.26 32.91
CA ALA A 106 -30.56 14.45 33.59
C ALA A 106 -29.37 14.50 32.61
N ILE A 107 -29.30 13.57 31.64
CA ILE A 107 -28.27 13.57 30.58
C ILE A 107 -28.35 14.86 29.75
N LYS A 108 -29.57 15.27 29.35
CA LYS A 108 -29.75 16.52 28.58
C LYS A 108 -29.29 17.74 29.37
N LYS A 109 -29.54 17.77 30.69
CA LYS A 109 -29.09 18.85 31.57
C LYS A 109 -27.56 18.85 31.73
N GLN A 110 -26.93 17.67 31.81
CA GLN A 110 -25.48 17.53 31.85
C GLN A 110 -24.82 17.98 30.54
N ASN A 111 -25.34 17.56 29.38
CA ASN A 111 -24.78 17.95 28.09
C ASN A 111 -24.89 19.47 27.86
N LYS A 112 -26.03 20.08 28.22
CA LYS A 112 -26.18 21.55 28.18
C LYS A 112 -25.15 22.26 29.06
N ALA A 113 -24.91 21.75 30.27
CA ALA A 113 -23.90 22.31 31.16
C ALA A 113 -22.46 22.14 30.62
N ILE A 114 -22.16 21.04 29.91
CA ILE A 114 -20.86 20.82 29.26
C ILE A 114 -20.70 21.75 28.06
N ASP A 115 -21.74 21.95 27.24
CA ASP A 115 -21.71 22.86 26.10
C ASP A 115 -21.53 24.32 26.56
N GLU A 116 -22.20 24.72 27.66
CA GLU A 116 -22.00 26.03 28.29
C GLU A 116 -20.57 26.19 28.84
N GLN A 117 -19.98 25.14 29.41
CA GLN A 117 -18.58 25.14 29.85
C GLN A 117 -17.60 25.22 28.67
N ILE A 118 -17.86 24.50 27.58
CA ILE A 118 -17.03 24.55 26.36
C ILE A 118 -17.13 25.94 25.72
N ALA A 119 -18.33 26.52 25.62
CA ALA A 119 -18.52 27.88 25.11
C ALA A 119 -17.79 28.92 25.98
N ALA A 120 -17.87 28.79 27.31
CA ALA A 120 -17.16 29.65 28.25
C ALA A 120 -15.62 29.45 28.22
N ALA A 121 -15.15 28.25 27.90
CA ALA A 121 -13.72 27.95 27.78
C ALA A 121 -13.15 28.40 26.43
N VAL A 122 -13.91 28.29 25.34
CA VAL A 122 -13.53 28.76 24.00
C VAL A 122 -13.38 30.28 24.00
N SER A 123 -14.24 31.02 24.70
CA SER A 123 -14.17 32.48 24.77
C SER A 123 -13.05 33.04 25.69
N LYS A 124 -12.36 32.18 26.45
CA LYS A 124 -11.20 32.56 27.29
C LYS A 124 -9.87 32.18 26.65
N ASN A 125 -9.91 31.45 25.55
CA ASN A 125 -8.75 31.02 24.78
C ASN A 125 -8.54 31.88 23.53
N ASP A 126 -8.89 33.16 23.59
CA ASP A 126 -8.32 34.20 22.71
C ASP A 126 -6.92 34.58 23.22
N CYS A 127 -6.08 33.57 23.44
CA CYS A 127 -4.67 33.74 23.73
C CYS A 127 -3.97 33.80 22.39
N SER A 128 -3.35 34.94 22.08
CA SER A 128 -2.59 35.24 20.88
C SER A 128 -1.58 34.14 20.56
N CYS A 129 -2.02 33.12 19.82
CA CYS A 129 -1.18 32.03 19.36
C CYS A 129 -0.44 32.54 18.13
N THR A 130 0.70 33.18 18.35
CA THR A 130 1.72 33.40 17.33
C THR A 130 1.99 32.08 16.63
N GLU A 131 1.66 32.00 15.34
CA GLU A 131 1.74 30.77 14.56
C GLU A 131 3.15 30.15 14.69
N PRO A 132 3.27 28.85 15.05
CA PRO A 132 4.57 28.21 15.12
C PRO A 132 5.21 28.22 13.73
N PRO A 133 6.51 28.55 13.60
CA PRO A 133 7.16 28.71 12.31
C PRO A 133 7.05 27.43 11.49
N LYS A 134 6.40 27.54 10.33
CA LYS A 134 6.13 26.44 9.39
C LYS A 134 7.45 25.76 8.99
N LYS A 135 7.74 24.58 9.54
CA LYS A 135 8.95 23.80 9.24
C LYS A 135 9.08 23.63 7.73
N ARG A 136 10.18 24.15 7.15
CA ARG A 136 10.46 24.05 5.70
C ARG A 136 10.56 22.58 5.30
N LYS A 137 9.60 22.09 4.51
CA LYS A 137 9.64 20.72 3.98
C LYS A 137 10.89 20.56 3.11
N ARG A 138 11.76 19.60 3.45
CA ARG A 138 12.92 19.25 2.62
C ARG A 138 12.41 18.70 1.29
N LYS A 139 12.91 19.22 0.17
CA LYS A 139 12.63 18.65 -1.16
C LYS A 139 13.26 17.26 -1.22
N LEU A 140 12.44 16.22 -1.31
CA LEU A 140 12.91 14.85 -1.49
C LEU A 140 13.53 14.72 -2.88
N ARG A 141 14.67 14.03 -2.99
CA ARG A 141 15.25 13.69 -4.28
C ARG A 141 14.27 12.79 -5.05
N PRO A 142 14.16 12.95 -6.38
CA PRO A 142 13.35 12.02 -7.18
C PRO A 142 13.88 10.59 -6.99
N ARG A 143 12.96 9.63 -6.84
CA ARG A 143 13.33 8.21 -6.77
C ARG A 143 13.84 7.76 -8.14
N LYS A 144 14.89 6.96 -8.16
CA LYS A 144 15.39 6.34 -9.39
C LYS A 144 14.38 5.31 -9.89
N ALA A 145 14.29 5.13 -11.21
CA ALA A 145 13.53 4.03 -11.80
C ALA A 145 14.06 2.67 -11.30
N LEU A 146 13.15 1.72 -11.14
CA LEU A 146 13.45 0.38 -10.64
C LEU A 146 14.36 -0.41 -11.59
N ILE A 147 14.07 -0.34 -12.89
CA ILE A 147 14.85 -0.92 -13.98
C ILE A 147 14.97 0.13 -15.08
N THR A 148 16.06 0.09 -15.85
CA THR A 148 16.23 0.92 -17.05
C THR A 148 16.24 0.07 -18.31
N LEU A 149 15.65 0.56 -19.39
CA LEU A 149 15.59 -0.13 -20.68
C LEU A 149 16.55 0.51 -21.68
N SER A 150 17.32 -0.33 -22.38
CA SER A 150 18.13 0.08 -23.52
C SER A 150 17.24 0.48 -24.71
N PRO A 151 17.69 1.41 -25.57
CA PRO A 151 16.97 1.78 -26.79
C PRO A 151 16.64 0.59 -27.70
N LYS A 152 17.49 -0.44 -27.74
CA LYS A 152 17.24 -1.67 -28.52
C LYS A 152 16.07 -2.46 -27.93
N ALA A 153 16.05 -2.64 -26.61
CA ALA A 153 14.98 -3.31 -25.91
C ALA A 153 13.65 -2.58 -26.11
N ILE A 154 13.63 -1.25 -25.99
CA ILE A 154 12.41 -0.44 -26.21
C ILE A 154 11.87 -0.65 -27.63
N LYS A 155 12.72 -0.61 -28.66
CA LYS A 155 12.30 -0.85 -30.05
C LYS A 155 11.66 -2.22 -30.22
N HIS A 156 12.29 -3.27 -29.66
CA HIS A 156 11.78 -4.62 -29.76
C HIS A 156 10.46 -4.80 -29.00
N LEU A 157 10.35 -4.26 -27.78
CA LEU A 157 9.11 -4.32 -27.00
C LEU A 157 7.96 -3.57 -27.68
N ARG A 158 8.22 -2.42 -28.31
CA ARG A 158 7.20 -1.72 -29.11
C ARG A 158 6.72 -2.56 -30.30
N ALA A 159 7.63 -3.29 -30.96
CA ALA A 159 7.26 -4.21 -32.04
C ALA A 159 6.40 -5.38 -31.54
N LEU A 160 6.71 -5.92 -30.35
CA LEU A 160 5.89 -6.96 -29.71
C LEU A 160 4.50 -6.44 -29.32
N LEU A 161 4.39 -5.21 -28.82
CA LEU A 161 3.11 -4.58 -28.47
C LEU A 161 2.25 -4.21 -29.69
N ALA A 162 2.86 -4.08 -30.88
CA ALA A 162 2.14 -3.80 -32.12
C ALA A 162 1.46 -5.03 -32.75
N GLN A 163 1.74 -6.23 -32.22
CA GLN A 163 1.11 -7.48 -32.69
C GLN A 163 -0.37 -7.54 -32.26
N PRO A 164 -1.24 -8.28 -32.99
CA PRO A 164 -2.69 -8.26 -32.77
C PRO A 164 -3.15 -8.73 -31.38
N GLU A 165 -2.30 -9.48 -30.67
CA GLU A 165 -2.52 -9.85 -29.28
C GLU A 165 -1.53 -9.11 -28.37
N PRO A 166 -1.76 -7.83 -28.04
CA PRO A 166 -0.87 -7.08 -27.18
C PRO A 166 -0.90 -7.71 -25.78
N LYS A 167 0.19 -8.36 -25.42
CA LYS A 167 0.43 -8.89 -24.07
C LYS A 167 1.50 -8.04 -23.40
N LEU A 168 1.26 -7.67 -22.15
CA LEU A 168 2.27 -7.10 -21.28
C LEU A 168 3.34 -8.18 -21.01
N ILE A 169 4.59 -7.74 -20.87
CA ILE A 169 5.68 -8.65 -20.50
C ILE A 169 5.91 -8.51 -19.00
N ARG A 170 5.80 -9.64 -18.29
CA ARG A 170 6.15 -9.77 -16.88
C ARG A 170 7.53 -10.40 -16.73
N VAL A 171 8.40 -9.72 -15.98
CA VAL A 171 9.70 -10.25 -15.57
C VAL A 171 9.56 -10.90 -14.21
N SER A 172 9.87 -12.20 -14.15
CA SER A 172 9.94 -12.99 -12.93
C SER A 172 11.34 -13.56 -12.74
N ALA A 173 11.65 -14.05 -11.53
CA ALA A 173 12.90 -14.74 -11.22
C ALA A 173 12.56 -16.15 -10.73
N ARG A 174 13.14 -17.17 -11.36
CA ARG A 174 12.95 -18.58 -11.01
C ARG A 174 14.26 -19.17 -10.50
N ASN A 175 14.18 -20.10 -9.56
CA ASN A 175 15.35 -20.84 -9.10
C ASN A 175 15.87 -21.78 -10.19
N ARG A 176 17.19 -21.80 -10.40
CA ARG A 176 17.90 -22.63 -11.38
C ARG A 176 19.14 -23.23 -10.71
N GLY A 177 19.29 -24.56 -10.75
CA GLY A 177 20.43 -25.25 -10.13
C GLY A 177 20.37 -25.27 -8.60
N CYS A 178 21.54 -25.33 -7.95
CA CYS A 178 21.66 -25.42 -6.49
C CYS A 178 21.28 -24.12 -5.77
N SER A 179 21.74 -22.97 -6.28
CA SER A 179 21.55 -21.66 -5.64
C SER A 179 21.41 -20.50 -6.63
N GLY A 180 21.17 -20.81 -7.91
CA GLY A 180 21.06 -19.80 -8.97
C GLY A 180 19.62 -19.29 -9.14
N LEU A 181 19.51 -18.09 -9.69
CA LEU A 181 18.28 -17.50 -10.20
C LEU A 181 18.43 -17.28 -11.70
N THR A 182 17.33 -17.43 -12.43
CA THR A 182 17.22 -17.10 -13.85
C THR A 182 16.00 -16.20 -14.03
N TYR A 183 16.14 -15.17 -14.86
CA TYR A 183 15.02 -14.33 -15.23
C TYR A 183 14.12 -15.07 -16.23
N ASP A 184 12.82 -15.01 -15.99
CA ASP A 184 11.81 -15.63 -16.82
C ASP A 184 10.79 -14.57 -17.27
N LEU A 185 10.57 -14.51 -18.57
CA LEU A 185 9.69 -13.54 -19.22
C LEU A 185 8.39 -14.21 -19.61
N GLN A 186 7.28 -13.71 -19.08
CA GLN A 186 5.94 -14.22 -19.36
C GLN A 186 5.09 -13.16 -20.04
N TYR A 187 4.31 -13.56 -21.03
CA TYR A 187 3.28 -12.72 -21.62
C TYR A 187 2.01 -12.78 -20.78
N ILE A 188 1.45 -11.62 -20.43
CA ILE A 188 0.31 -11.50 -19.53
C ILE A 188 -0.66 -10.43 -20.07
N THR A 189 -1.95 -10.62 -19.85
CA THR A 189 -2.98 -9.64 -20.22
C THR A 189 -3.14 -8.54 -19.16
N GLU A 190 -3.13 -8.90 -17.88
CA GLU A 190 -3.35 -7.97 -16.75
C GLU A 190 -2.27 -8.13 -15.66
N PRO A 191 -1.75 -7.02 -15.08
CA PRO A 191 -0.79 -7.08 -13.99
C PRO A 191 -1.44 -7.62 -12.70
N GLY A 192 -0.72 -8.43 -11.93
CA GLY A 192 -1.20 -8.92 -10.64
C GLY A 192 -1.22 -7.82 -9.57
N LYS A 193 -1.94 -8.07 -8.47
CA LYS A 193 -2.10 -7.11 -7.34
C LYS A 193 -0.78 -6.67 -6.70
N PHE A 194 0.23 -7.53 -6.70
CA PHE A 194 1.53 -7.30 -6.07
C PHE A 194 2.64 -6.99 -7.07
N ASP A 195 2.31 -6.93 -8.35
CA ASP A 195 3.29 -6.65 -9.38
C ASP A 195 3.55 -5.15 -9.50
N GLU A 196 4.78 -4.77 -9.82
CA GLU A 196 5.14 -3.38 -10.07
C GLU A 196 5.15 -3.10 -11.57
N VAL A 197 4.42 -2.07 -11.99
CA VAL A 197 4.39 -1.63 -13.38
C VAL A 197 5.38 -0.50 -13.56
N VAL A 198 6.36 -0.71 -14.45
CA VAL A 198 7.34 0.31 -14.84
C VAL A 198 7.04 0.76 -16.25
N GLU A 199 6.87 2.07 -16.42
CA GLU A 199 6.65 2.69 -17.72
C GLU A 199 7.91 3.47 -18.13
N GLN A 200 8.44 3.16 -19.31
CA GLN A 200 9.57 3.89 -19.89
C GLN A 200 9.37 4.05 -21.39
N ASP A 201 9.49 5.29 -21.89
CA ASP A 201 9.41 5.61 -23.32
C ASP A 201 8.16 5.04 -24.01
N GLY A 202 7.01 5.02 -23.31
CA GLY A 202 5.73 4.50 -23.82
C GLY A 202 5.59 2.97 -23.80
N VAL A 203 6.57 2.24 -23.27
CA VAL A 203 6.52 0.79 -23.06
C VAL A 203 6.23 0.50 -21.59
N LYS A 204 5.31 -0.43 -21.33
CA LYS A 204 4.97 -0.90 -19.99
C LYS A 204 5.55 -2.29 -19.75
N ILE A 205 6.26 -2.46 -18.65
CA ILE A 205 6.79 -3.75 -18.19
C ILE A 205 6.25 -4.01 -16.78
N VAL A 206 5.88 -5.26 -16.53
CA VAL A 206 5.40 -5.72 -15.24
C VAL A 206 6.52 -6.48 -14.54
N ILE A 207 6.75 -6.23 -13.26
CA ILE A 207 7.79 -6.90 -12.48
C ILE A 207 7.13 -7.68 -11.36
N ASP A 208 7.44 -8.97 -11.27
CA ASP A 208 6.99 -9.80 -10.17
C ASP A 208 7.60 -9.35 -8.84
N SER A 209 6.78 -9.30 -7.80
CA SER A 209 7.18 -9.01 -6.42
C SER A 209 8.41 -9.81 -5.95
N LYS A 210 8.53 -11.09 -6.35
CA LYS A 210 9.68 -11.95 -6.00
C LYS A 210 10.96 -11.55 -6.72
N ALA A 211 10.85 -11.06 -7.95
CA ALA A 211 11.98 -10.67 -8.79
C ALA A 211 12.49 -9.26 -8.46
N LEU A 212 11.67 -8.46 -7.77
CA LEU A 212 11.94 -7.06 -7.44
C LEU A 212 13.37 -6.86 -6.94
N PHE A 213 13.77 -7.58 -5.89
CA PHE A 213 15.11 -7.44 -5.28
C PHE A 213 16.27 -7.80 -6.21
N SER A 214 16.05 -8.74 -7.13
CA SER A 214 17.08 -9.12 -8.10
C SER A 214 17.22 -8.07 -9.21
N ILE A 215 16.14 -7.39 -9.57
CA ILE A 215 16.08 -6.49 -10.74
C ILE A 215 16.44 -5.04 -10.39
N ILE A 216 16.31 -4.61 -9.13
CA ILE A 216 16.55 -3.21 -8.72
C ILE A 216 17.89 -2.68 -9.26
N GLY A 217 17.83 -1.63 -10.08
CA GLY A 217 18.98 -0.95 -10.65
C GLY A 217 19.60 -1.64 -11.87
N SER A 218 19.01 -2.73 -12.36
CA SER A 218 19.45 -3.44 -13.56
C SER A 218 19.08 -2.71 -14.84
N GLU A 219 19.81 -2.99 -15.91
CA GLU A 219 19.49 -2.57 -17.26
C GLU A 219 19.02 -3.77 -18.10
N MET A 220 17.87 -3.64 -18.78
CA MET A 220 17.37 -4.64 -19.72
C MET A 220 17.73 -4.24 -21.16
N ASP A 221 18.49 -5.10 -21.83
CA ASP A 221 18.94 -4.93 -23.20
C ASP A 221 18.39 -6.03 -24.11
N TRP A 222 18.37 -5.76 -25.41
CA TRP A 222 17.98 -6.73 -26.43
C TRP A 222 19.18 -7.02 -27.34
N ILE A 223 19.57 -8.28 -27.38
CA ILE A 223 20.63 -8.78 -28.26
C ILE A 223 19.98 -9.66 -29.32
N ASP A 224 20.24 -9.32 -30.58
CA ASP A 224 19.78 -10.04 -31.75
C ASP A 224 21.01 -10.50 -32.53
N ASP A 225 21.46 -11.71 -32.23
CA ASP A 225 22.58 -12.35 -32.90
C ASP A 225 22.05 -13.35 -33.92
N LYS A 226 22.89 -13.74 -34.90
CA LYS A 226 22.52 -14.71 -35.94
C LYS A 226 22.03 -16.07 -35.39
N LEU A 227 22.42 -16.40 -34.16
CA LEU A 227 22.10 -17.68 -33.52
C LEU A 227 20.97 -17.59 -32.51
N ALA A 228 20.75 -16.42 -31.89
CA ALA A 228 19.78 -16.26 -30.83
C ALA A 228 19.38 -14.80 -30.66
N SER A 229 18.09 -14.58 -30.42
CA SER A 229 17.53 -13.30 -30.02
C SER A 229 17.02 -13.42 -28.60
N LYS A 230 17.57 -12.62 -27.67
CA LYS A 230 17.21 -12.71 -26.25
C LYS A 230 17.31 -11.36 -25.55
N PHE A 231 16.51 -11.23 -24.49
CA PHE A 231 16.69 -10.17 -23.51
C PHE A 231 17.85 -10.50 -22.59
N VAL A 232 18.74 -9.54 -22.37
CA VAL A 232 19.90 -9.66 -21.48
C VAL A 232 19.78 -8.63 -20.37
N PHE A 233 19.96 -9.08 -19.14
CA PHE A 233 19.87 -8.25 -17.95
C PHE A 233 21.26 -7.98 -17.39
N LYS A 234 21.66 -6.71 -17.32
CA LYS A 234 22.90 -6.27 -16.68
C LYS A 234 22.58 -5.86 -15.25
N ASN A 235 22.76 -6.78 -14.30
CA ASN A 235 22.44 -6.56 -12.90
C ASN A 235 23.70 -6.21 -12.08
N PRO A 236 23.83 -4.97 -11.55
CA PRO A 236 24.98 -4.59 -10.73
C PRO A 236 25.03 -5.29 -9.36
N ASN A 237 23.92 -5.89 -8.91
CA ASN A 237 23.83 -6.58 -7.61
C ASN A 237 24.19 -8.07 -7.71
N SER A 238 24.47 -8.60 -8.91
CA SER A 238 24.83 -10.01 -9.09
C SER A 238 26.22 -10.27 -8.49
N LYS A 239 26.32 -11.27 -7.61
CA LYS A 239 27.58 -11.72 -7.01
C LYS A 239 28.40 -12.61 -7.96
N GLY A 240 27.75 -13.27 -8.90
CA GLY A 240 28.39 -14.18 -9.84
C GLY A 240 27.42 -14.76 -10.86
N THR A 241 27.95 -15.13 -12.01
CA THR A 241 27.20 -15.74 -13.12
C THR A 241 27.66 -17.19 -13.29
N CYS A 242 26.72 -18.11 -13.56
CA CYS A 242 27.05 -19.49 -13.87
C CYS A 242 27.90 -19.58 -15.16
N GLY A 243 28.77 -20.59 -15.26
CA GLY A 243 29.68 -20.74 -16.40
C GLY A 243 28.98 -20.87 -17.76
N CYS A 244 27.71 -21.31 -17.80
CA CYS A 244 26.91 -21.32 -19.02
C CYS A 244 26.23 -19.98 -19.34
N GLY A 245 26.24 -19.01 -18.42
CA GLY A 245 25.65 -17.68 -18.60
C GLY A 245 24.12 -17.61 -18.43
N GLU A 246 23.44 -18.70 -18.11
CA GLU A 246 21.96 -18.74 -18.00
C GLU A 246 21.41 -18.33 -16.63
N SER A 247 22.22 -18.42 -15.58
CA SER A 247 21.81 -18.15 -14.20
C SER A 247 22.83 -17.30 -13.45
N PHE A 248 22.35 -16.59 -12.43
CA PHE A 248 23.13 -15.69 -11.60
C PHE A 248 22.86 -15.92 -10.12
N MET A 249 23.75 -15.44 -9.26
CA MET A 249 23.62 -15.47 -7.81
C MET A 249 23.55 -14.04 -7.27
N VAL A 250 22.68 -13.80 -6.29
CA VAL A 250 22.46 -12.48 -5.65
C VAL A 250 22.88 -12.50 -4.19
#